data_AF-A0A7Y6Y0M3-F1
#
_entry.id   AF-A0A7Y6Y0M3-F1
#
_cell.length_a   1.000
_cell.length_b   1.000
_cell.length_c   1.000
_cell.angle_alpha   90.00
_cell.angle_beta   90.00
_cell.angle_gamma   90.00
#
_symmetry.space_group_name_H-M   'P 1'
#
loop_
_entity.id
_entity.type
_entity.pdbx_description
1 polymer ?
#
loop_
_entity_poly.entity_id
_entity_poly.type
_entity_poly.pdbx_seq_one_letter_code
_entity_poly.pdbx_strand_id
1 'polypeptide(L)' 'MFPGWLQIALVVLLIVLLFGRGKISGLMGDVAKGITSFRKGLKDGLEETEEEPKAVESKKTIEGEVVQDKEKDKA' A
#
# COMPACT_ATOMS: atom_id res chain seq x y z
N MET A 1 30.92 -16.64 -0.03
CA MET A 1 29.93 -16.68 -1.12
C MET A 1 28.76 -15.82 -0.69
N PHE A 2 28.65 -14.58 -1.20
CA PHE A 2 27.50 -13.75 -0.87
C PHE A 2 26.25 -14.39 -1.46
N PRO A 3 25.14 -14.47 -0.72
CA PRO A 3 23.89 -14.95 -1.29
C PRO A 3 23.56 -14.08 -2.51
N GLY A 4 23.51 -14.72 -3.67
CA GLY A 4 23.18 -14.03 -4.91
C GLY A 4 21.75 -13.51 -4.86
N TRP A 5 21.46 -12.49 -5.65
CA TRP A 5 20.13 -11.90 -5.81
C TRP A 5 19.04 -12.96 -6.08
N LEU A 6 19.39 -14.06 -6.76
CA LEU A 6 18.50 -15.20 -7.03
C LEU A 6 18.03 -15.91 -5.75
N GLN A 7 18.89 -16.03 -4.73
CA GLN A 7 18.55 -16.66 -3.46
C GLN A 7 17.46 -15.85 -2.73
N ILE A 8 17.63 -14.52 -2.72
CA ILE A 8 16.69 -13.59 -2.08
C ILE A 8 15.33 -13.65 -2.79
N ALA A 9 15.33 -13.66 -4.13
CA ALA A 9 14.09 -13.80 -4.92
C ALA A 9 13.34 -15.11 -4.60
N LEU A 10 14.07 -16.22 -4.47
CA LEU A 10 13.51 -17.53 -4.10
C LEU A 10 12.84 -17.51 -2.72
N VAL A 11 13.49 -16.88 -1.73
CA VAL A 11 12.94 -16.75 -0.37
C VAL A 11 11.67 -15.89 -0.38
N VAL A 12 11.69 -14.74 -1.07
CA VAL A 12 10.50 -13.87 -1.19
C VAL A 12 9.35 -14.60 -1.88
N LEU A 13 9.63 -15.38 -2.92
CA LEU A 13 8.61 -16.18 -3.60
C LEU A 13 7.94 -17.18 -2.64
N LEU A 14 8.71 -17.87 -1.79
CA LEU A 14 8.15 -18.77 -0.78
C LEU A 14 7.28 -18.03 0.24
N ILE A 15 7.71 -16.86 0.71
CA ILE A 15 6.91 -16.05 1.64
C ILE A 15 5.58 -15.65 0.99
N VAL A 16 5.60 -15.20 -0.28
CA VAL A 16 4.39 -14.84 -1.01
C VAL A 16 3.47 -16.04 -1.24
N LEU A 17 4.03 -17.25 -1.46
CA LEU A 17 3.25 -18.47 -1.65
C LEU A 17 2.59 -18.94 -0.34
N LEU A 18 3.32 -18.88 0.79
CA LEU A 18 2.84 -19.33 2.10
C LEU A 18 1.77 -18.39 2.69
N PHE A 19 1.98 -17.08 2.55
CA PHE A 19 1.05 -16.08 3.11
C PHE A 19 -0.04 -15.65 2.10
N GLY A 20 0.16 -15.90 0.81
CA GLY A 20 -0.75 -15.51 -0.26
C GLY A 20 -0.78 -14.00 -0.52
N ARG A 21 -1.14 -13.60 -1.75
CA ARG A 21 -1.21 -12.18 -2.15
C ARG A 21 -2.23 -11.37 -1.35
N GLY A 22 -3.29 -12.01 -0.84
CA GLY A 22 -4.37 -11.32 -0.13
C GLY A 22 -3.99 -10.79 1.26
N LYS A 23 -3.14 -11.51 2.01
CA LYS A 23 -2.72 -11.10 3.35
C LYS A 23 -1.64 -10.01 3.32
N ILE A 24 -0.80 -10.03 2.29
CA ILE A 24 0.33 -9.10 2.15
C ILE A 24 -0.17 -7.69 1.79
N SER A 25 -1.23 -7.56 0.98
CA SER A 25 -1.75 -6.26 0.53
C SER A 25 -2.21 -5.36 1.68
N GLY A 26 -3.00 -5.90 2.63
CA GLY A 26 -3.45 -5.15 3.80
C GLY A 26 -2.28 -4.76 4.72
N LEU A 27 -1.40 -5.72 5.02
CA LEU A 27 -0.23 -5.50 5.87
C LEU A 27 0.74 -4.48 5.26
N MET A 28 0.96 -4.54 3.96
CA MET A 28 1.83 -3.59 3.25
C MET A 28 1.23 -2.19 3.21
N GLY A 29 -0.10 -2.05 3.17
CA GLY A 29 -0.78 -0.76 3.29
C GLY A 29 -0.62 -0.11 4.67
N ASP A 30 -0.76 -0.89 5.74
CA ASP A 30 -0.58 -0.38 7.11
C ASP A 30 0.90 -0.09 7.42
N VAL A 31 1.80 -0.94 6.94
CA VAL A 31 3.26 -0.70 7.02
C VAL A 31 3.65 0.53 6.20
N ALA A 32 3.09 0.73 5.00
CA ALA A 32 3.35 1.90 4.18
C ALA A 32 2.92 3.19 4.89
N LYS A 33 1.72 3.23 5.51
CA LYS A 33 1.28 4.39 6.30
C LYS A 33 2.23 4.66 7.47
N GLY A 34 2.66 3.62 8.19
CA GLY A 34 3.62 3.73 9.29
C GLY A 34 4.98 4.29 8.84
N ILE A 35 5.53 3.75 7.74
CA ILE A 35 6.80 4.22 7.16
C ILE A 35 6.66 5.64 6.60
N THR A 36 5.54 6.00 5.95
CA THR A 36 5.30 7.35 5.43
C THR A 36 5.21 8.37 6.55
N SER A 37 4.48 8.09 7.64
CA SER A 37 4.41 9.00 8.80
C SER A 37 5.76 9.11 9.51
N PHE A 38 6.52 8.01 9.59
CA PHE A 38 7.87 8.02 10.13
C PHE A 38 8.82 8.88 9.28
N ARG A 39 8.78 8.71 7.96
CA ARG A 39 9.56 9.53 7.02
C ARG A 39 9.13 11.00 7.07
N LYS A 40 7.83 11.28 7.19
CA LYS A 40 7.32 12.65 7.32
C LYS A 40 7.82 13.29 8.62
N GLY A 41 7.71 12.60 9.75
CA GLY A 41 8.25 13.11 11.02
C GLY A 41 9.77 13.33 11.02
N LEU A 42 10.52 12.49 10.29
CA LEU A 42 11.96 12.69 10.07
C LEU A 42 12.25 13.90 9.18
N LYS A 43 11.44 14.13 8.14
CA LYS A 43 11.57 15.29 7.27
C LYS A 43 11.20 16.57 8.00
N ASP A 44 10.10 16.59 8.77
CA ASP A 44 9.66 17.76 9.54
C ASP A 44 10.73 18.17 10.59
N GLY A 45 11.48 17.21 11.15
CA GLY A 45 12.63 17.49 12.04
C GLY A 45 13.91 17.94 11.33
N LEU A 46 13.98 17.84 10.00
CA LEU A 46 15.09 18.30 9.16
C LEU A 46 14.73 19.54 8.31
N GLU A 47 13.44 19.79 8.08
CA GLU A 47 12.86 20.84 7.23
C GLU A 47 12.25 22.00 8.04
N GLU A 48 12.60 22.20 9.31
CA GLU A 48 12.26 23.41 10.09
C GLU A 48 12.91 24.71 9.51
N THR A 49 13.32 24.71 8.23
CA THR A 49 13.89 25.86 7.50
C THR A 49 13.13 26.21 6.21
N GLU A 50 12.20 25.41 5.66
CA GLU A 50 11.44 25.81 4.46
C GLU A 50 9.96 25.39 4.51
N GLU A 51 9.08 26.39 4.65
CA GLU A 51 7.62 26.25 4.59
C GLU A 51 7.12 25.95 3.17
N GLU A 52 6.23 24.95 3.02
CA GLU A 52 5.09 25.01 2.08
C GLU A 52 3.93 24.09 2.54
N PRO A 53 2.68 24.58 2.63
CA PRO A 53 1.53 23.77 3.01
C PRO A 53 0.91 23.15 1.76
N LYS A 54 1.10 21.84 1.54
CA LYS A 54 0.28 21.09 0.57
C LYS A 54 -0.80 20.29 1.28
N ALA A 55 -2.01 20.79 1.05
CA ALA A 55 -3.30 20.30 1.52
C ALA A 55 -3.41 18.77 1.46
N VAL A 56 -3.89 18.24 2.57
CA VAL A 56 -4.39 16.87 2.70
C VAL A 56 -5.61 16.76 1.78
N GLU A 57 -5.42 16.14 0.61
CA GLU A 57 -6.51 15.85 -0.31
C GLU A 57 -7.39 14.75 0.32
N SER A 58 -8.56 15.20 0.77
CA SER A 58 -9.68 14.37 1.21
C SER A 58 -10.11 13.41 0.10
N LYS A 59 -9.60 12.17 0.11
CA LYS A 59 -10.24 11.06 -0.60
C LYS A 59 -10.79 10.03 0.39
N LYS A 60 -11.81 10.44 1.15
CA LYS A 60 -12.76 9.52 1.77
C LYS A 60 -13.91 9.30 0.79
N THR A 61 -13.80 8.28 -0.04
CA THR A 61 -14.98 7.62 -0.61
C THR A 61 -14.92 6.17 -0.17
N ILE A 62 -15.85 5.85 0.72
CA ILE A 62 -16.11 4.56 1.32
C ILE A 62 -17.43 4.09 0.70
N GLU A 63 -17.49 2.80 0.36
CA GLU A 63 -18.68 1.96 0.18
C GLU A 63 -19.58 2.18 -1.05
N GLY A 64 -19.84 1.08 -1.75
CA GLY A 64 -20.78 1.03 -2.87
C GLY A 64 -20.56 -0.19 -3.77
N GLU A 65 -20.80 -1.37 -3.22
CA GLU A 65 -21.08 -2.62 -3.93
C GLU A 65 -21.86 -2.39 -5.25
N VAL A 66 -21.30 -2.81 -6.38
CA VAL A 66 -22.09 -3.12 -7.58
C VAL A 66 -21.87 -4.59 -7.86
N VAL A 67 -22.72 -5.38 -7.20
CA VAL A 67 -23.04 -6.73 -7.63
C VAL A 67 -23.56 -6.63 -9.06
N GLN A 68 -22.90 -7.41 -9.90
CA GLN A 68 -23.30 -7.80 -11.24
C GLN A 68 -24.70 -8.40 -11.20
N ASP A 69 -25.68 -7.77 -11.84
CA ASP A 69 -26.89 -8.47 -12.27
C ASP A 69 -27.17 -8.17 -13.75
N LYS A 70 -27.11 -9.25 -14.53
CA LYS A 70 -27.59 -9.30 -15.89
C LYS A 70 -29.08 -9.59 -15.82
N GLU A 71 -29.93 -8.65 -16.18
CA GLU A 71 -31.29 -9.01 -16.57
C GLU A 71 -31.76 -8.21 -17.78
N LYS A 72 -32.30 -8.98 -18.73
CA LYS A 72 -32.96 -8.59 -19.96
C LYS A 72 -34.32 -7.94 -19.64
N ASP A 73 -34.66 -6.87 -20.36
CA ASP A 73 -36.01 -6.58 -20.89
C ASP A 73 -35.85 -5.37 -21.81
N LYS A 74 -35.88 -5.47 -23.15
CA LYS A 74 -37.02 -5.69 -24.06
C LYS A 74 -38.19 -4.71 -23.86
N ALA A 75 -38.04 -3.51 -24.43
CA ALA A 75 -39.13 -2.74 -25.03
C ALA A 75 -38.56 -1.85 -26.13
#